data_AF-A0A536WA75-F1
#
_entry.id   AF-A0A536WA75-F1
#
_cell.length_a   1.000
_cell.length_b   1.000
_cell.length_c   1.000
_cell.angle_alpha   90.00
_cell.angle_beta   90.00
_cell.angle_gamma   90.00
#
_symmetry.space_group_name_H-M   'P 1'
#
loop_
_entity.id
_entity.type
_entity.pdbx_description
1 polymer ?
#
loop_
_entity_poly.entity_id
_entity_poly.type
_entity_poly.pdbx_seq_one_letter_code
_entity_poly.pdbx_strand_id
1 'polypeptide(L)' 'MVETKDEQMQAQMRQRLHELQLEHRDLDTAIHRIADDPSHDQLALTRMKRRKLLLKDQISWIERQLDPDIPA' A
#
# COMPACT_ATOMS: atom_id res chain seq x y z
N MET A 1 30.24 10.97 9.92
CA MET A 1 29.31 9.83 10.17
C MET A 1 27.86 10.30 10.00
N VAL A 2 27.49 10.79 8.81
CA VAL A 2 26.12 11.29 8.52
C VAL A 2 25.43 10.38 7.49
N GLU A 3 26.17 9.81 6.53
CA GLU A 3 25.63 8.88 5.51
C GLU A 3 24.91 7.65 6.07
N THR A 4 25.36 7.08 7.19
CA THR A 4 24.79 5.85 7.75
C THR A 4 23.35 5.99 8.21
N LYS A 5 22.93 7.20 8.61
CA LYS A 5 21.59 7.42 9.16
C LYS A 5 20.53 7.55 8.07
N ASP A 6 20.89 8.17 6.96
CA ASP A 6 20.00 8.35 5.81
C ASP A 6 19.80 7.02 5.06
N GLU A 7 20.86 6.22 4.91
CA GLU A 7 20.77 4.86 4.35
C GLU A 7 19.87 3.95 5.20
N GLN A 8 19.98 4.02 6.53
CA GLN A 8 19.11 3.27 7.45
C GLN A 8 17.66 3.72 7.34
N MET A 9 17.40 5.04 7.22
CA MET A 9 16.05 5.57 7.03
C MET A 9 15.45 5.07 5.71
N GLN A 10 16.22 5.09 4.62
CA GLN A 10 15.77 4.58 3.33
C GLN A 10 15.50 3.06 3.39
N ALA A 11 16.34 2.28 4.06
CA ALA A 11 16.11 0.85 4.24
C ALA A 11 14.79 0.56 4.99
N GLN A 12 14.51 1.33 6.06
CA GLN A 12 13.24 1.23 6.79
C GLN A 12 12.04 1.61 5.93
N MET A 13 12.15 2.67 5.13
CA MET A 13 11.09 3.08 4.20
C MET A 13 10.84 2.02 3.12
N ARG A 14 11.90 1.40 2.57
CA ARG A 14 11.77 0.29 1.59
C ARG A 14 11.12 -0.94 2.21
N GLN A 15 11.46 -1.28 3.44
CA GLN A 15 10.80 -2.36 4.16
C GLN A 15 9.30 -2.04 4.37
N ARG A 16 9.00 -0.82 4.81
CA ARG A 16 7.62 -0.38 5.01
C ARG A 16 6.81 -0.39 3.72
N LEU A 17 7.43 0.02 2.62
CA LEU A 17 6.85 -0.04 1.28
C LEU A 17 6.46 -1.48 0.92
N HIS A 18 7.37 -2.44 1.15
CA HIS A 18 7.10 -3.86 0.89
C HIS A 18 5.91 -4.37 1.72
N GLU A 19 5.87 -4.05 3.02
CA GLU A 19 4.76 -4.43 3.90
C GLU A 19 3.42 -3.88 3.38
N LEU A 20 3.38 -2.61 2.99
CA LEU A 20 2.17 -1.98 2.44
C LEU A 20 1.75 -2.60 1.09
N GLN A 21 2.72 -2.92 0.22
CA GLN A 21 2.45 -3.59 -1.06
C GLN A 21 1.87 -5.00 -0.84
N LEU A 22 2.37 -5.74 0.16
CA LEU A 22 1.84 -7.04 0.54
C LEU A 22 0.41 -6.91 1.08
N GLU A 23 0.17 -5.99 2.03
CA GLU A 23 -1.17 -5.74 2.57
C GLU A 23 -2.15 -5.31 1.47
N HIS A 24 -1.71 -4.46 0.54
CA HIS A 24 -2.51 -4.02 -0.61
C HIS A 24 -2.92 -5.20 -1.50
N ARG A 25 -1.98 -6.13 -1.78
CA ARG A 25 -2.24 -7.33 -2.59
C ARG A 25 -3.20 -8.30 -1.88
N ASP A 26 -3.04 -8.49 -0.58
CA ASP A 26 -3.94 -9.33 0.21
C ASP A 26 -5.35 -8.75 0.24
N LEU A 27 -5.45 -7.43 0.41
CA LEU A 27 -6.71 -6.72 0.37
C LEU A 27 -7.38 -6.81 -1.01
N ASP A 28 -6.60 -6.76 -2.09
CA ASP A 28 -7.12 -6.93 -3.44
C ASP A 28 -7.69 -8.34 -3.68
N THR A 29 -7.00 -9.35 -3.16
CA THR A 29 -7.46 -10.75 -3.20
C THR A 29 -8.75 -10.92 -2.40
N ALA A 30 -8.85 -10.31 -1.22
CA ALA A 30 -10.06 -10.31 -0.41
C ALA A 30 -11.23 -9.59 -1.12
N ILE A 31 -10.96 -8.46 -1.77
CA ILE A 31 -11.96 -7.73 -2.56
C ILE A 31 -12.47 -8.60 -3.70
N HIS A 32 -11.61 -9.30 -4.45
CA HIS A 32 -12.04 -10.18 -5.54
C HIS A 32 -12.97 -11.29 -5.04
N ARG A 33 -12.61 -11.95 -3.94
CA ARG A 33 -13.43 -13.02 -3.34
C ARG A 33 -14.82 -12.53 -2.93
N ILE A 34 -14.94 -11.32 -2.39
CA ILE A 34 -16.22 -10.73 -1.98
C ILE A 34 -16.98 -10.17 -3.20
N ALA A 35 -16.26 -9.68 -4.22
CA ALA A 35 -16.86 -9.17 -5.44
C ALA A 35 -17.57 -10.26 -6.25
N ASP A 36 -17.08 -11.50 -6.18
CA ASP A 36 -17.70 -12.66 -6.81
C ASP A 36 -19.06 -13.03 -6.18
N ASP A 37 -19.32 -12.59 -4.95
CA ASP A 37 -20.62 -12.73 -4.29
C ASP A 37 -21.16 -11.38 -3.76
N PRO A 38 -21.66 -10.52 -4.67
CA PRO A 38 -22.11 -9.16 -4.35
C PRO A 38 -23.36 -9.10 -3.47
N SER A 39 -24.01 -10.25 -3.23
CA SER A 39 -25.22 -10.42 -2.44
C SER A 39 -24.97 -10.24 -0.94
N HIS A 40 -23.77 -10.57 -0.48
CA HIS A 40 -23.54 -10.78 0.95
C HIS A 40 -22.99 -9.56 1.68
N ASP A 41 -22.20 -8.69 1.04
CA ASP A 41 -21.55 -7.61 1.81
C ASP A 41 -21.02 -6.41 0.99
N GLN A 42 -21.92 -5.67 0.32
CA GLN A 42 -21.56 -4.42 -0.39
C GLN A 42 -20.89 -3.37 0.52
N LEU A 43 -21.24 -3.34 1.81
CA LEU A 43 -20.65 -2.42 2.78
C LEU A 43 -19.20 -2.80 3.09
N ALA A 44 -18.92 -4.09 3.35
CA ALA A 44 -17.55 -4.56 3.52
C ALA A 44 -16.70 -4.32 2.27
N LEU A 45 -17.24 -4.60 1.08
CA LEU A 45 -16.56 -4.35 -0.19
C LEU A 45 -16.21 -2.86 -0.35
N THR A 46 -17.14 -1.96 -0.01
CA THR A 46 -16.90 -0.51 -0.07
C THR A 46 -15.82 -0.07 0.92
N ARG A 47 -15.83 -0.59 2.16
CA ARG A 47 -14.80 -0.30 3.17
C ARG A 47 -13.42 -0.81 2.74
N MET A 48 -13.36 -2.01 2.18
CA MET A 48 -12.12 -2.59 1.66
C MET A 48 -11.58 -1.78 0.48
N LYS A 49 -12.40 -1.41 -0.51
CA LYS A 49 -11.97 -0.55 -1.63
C LYS A 49 -11.40 0.78 -1.15
N ARG A 50 -12.01 1.42 -0.14
CA ARG A 50 -11.46 2.64 0.48
C ARG A 50 -10.11 2.38 1.16
N ARG A 51 -9.97 1.29 1.91
CA ARG A 51 -8.69 0.93 2.53
C ARG A 51 -7.63 0.62 1.47
N LYS A 52 -7.99 -0.02 0.35
CA LYS A 52 -7.09 -0.26 -0.79
C LYS A 52 -6.55 1.05 -1.35
N LEU A 53 -7.43 2.03 -1.54
CA LEU A 53 -7.05 3.36 -2.05
C LEU A 53 -6.07 4.04 -1.10
N LEU A 54 -6.34 4.03 0.21
CA LEU A 54 -5.42 4.59 1.22
C LEU A 54 -4.06 3.90 1.22
N LEU A 55 -4.02 2.56 1.08
CA LEU A 55 -2.76 1.82 0.99
C LEU A 55 -1.99 2.21 -0.28
N LYS A 56 -2.67 2.33 -1.42
CA LYS A 56 -2.08 2.81 -2.67
C LYS A 56 -1.49 4.21 -2.51
N ASP A 57 -2.23 5.14 -1.89
CA ASP A 57 -1.76 6.51 -1.67
C ASP A 57 -0.54 6.55 -0.74
N GLN A 58 -0.52 5.72 0.30
CA GLN A 58 0.64 5.56 1.19
C GLN A 58 1.86 4.98 0.47
N ILE A 59 1.65 3.95 -0.35
CA ILE A 59 2.69 3.35 -1.21
C ILE A 59 3.30 4.42 -2.11
N SER A 60 2.47 5.14 -2.86
CA SER A 60 2.94 6.21 -3.76
C SER A 60 3.63 7.36 -3.01
N TRP A 61 3.20 7.66 -1.78
CA TRP A 61 3.88 8.66 -0.95
C TRP A 61 5.29 8.20 -0.55
N ILE A 62 5.44 6.96 -0.06
CA ILE A 62 6.77 6.41 0.30
C ILE A 62 7.66 6.27 -0.94
N GLU A 63 7.09 5.82 -2.06
CA GLU A 63 7.78 5.73 -3.35
C GLU A 63 8.37 7.07 -3.76
N ARG A 64 7.61 8.17 -3.68
CA ARG A 64 8.13 9.53 -3.97
C ARG A 64 9.21 10.01 -3.00
N GLN A 65 9.18 9.56 -1.74
CA GLN A 65 10.22 9.90 -0.76
C GLN A 65 11.52 9.12 -1.02
N LEU A 66 11.40 7.89 -1.52
CA LEU A 66 12.54 7.03 -1.88
C LEU A 66 13.11 7.33 -3.26
N ASP A 67 12.26 7.75 -4.19
CA ASP A 67 12.57 8.03 -5.58
C ASP A 67 11.71 9.21 -6.08
N PRO A 68 12.31 10.42 -6.20
CA PRO A 68 11.58 11.61 -6.62
C PRO A 68 11.16 11.59 -8.10
N ASP A 69 11.61 10.61 -8.90
CA ASP A 69 11.34 10.52 -10.34
C ASP A 69 10.06 9.72 -10.68
N ILE A 70 9.33 9.18 -9.68
CA ILE A 70 8.11 8.40 -9.91
C ILE A 70 6.91 9.33 -10.19
N PRO A 71 6.34 9.35 -11.41
CA PRO A 71 5.17 10.16 -11.73
C PRO A 71 3.88 9.48 -11.27
N ALA A 72 2.92 10.29 -10.83
CA ALA A 72 1.60 9.87 -10.30
C ALA A 72 0.68 9.24 -11.34
#